data_AF-A0A2V8TU22-F1
#
_entry.id   AF-A0A2V8TU22-F1
#
_cell.length_a   1.000
_cell.length_b   1.000
_cell.length_c   1.000
_cell.angle_alpha   90.00
_cell.angle_beta   90.00
_cell.angle_gamma   90.00
#
_symmetry.space_group_name_H-M   'P 1'
#
loop_
_entity.id
_entity.type
_entity.pdbx_description
1 polymer ?
#
loop_
_entity_poly.entity_id
_entity_poly.type
_entity_poly.pdbx_seq_one_letter_code
_entity_poly.pdbx_strand_id
1 'polypeptide(L)'
;MIAFLSCAVAQDKPEKKPKDQAEYDLITSIDKQPTPAERLARLEKWSKDYPASDFADVRLKAYLITYQQMNRTKDAFSTATEMLKGDPNDVLALTTILSYIYAFNPPSAQDLDTAEKACTHMIGNLDAIYAPNKKPADKSPDQWEKLKPDMKVFAQRTIGYIYLARKDNERAEAELTKALQLDPNQGQVSAWLAGVVLAQNKTKPEKQQFALFHYARAASYEGPGSLPAANRQQIQTFLTRAYKQYHGSDDGLDKLLATAKTNALPPADFSIKDIATIKREEIEKENAARAANPMMALWTDLKTGLTGENGQAYFDEHVKDAALPKFKGTIVSMTPAIRPKELILAIEKAGVADCTLKLDEGQSLPGKMEKGSEIEFEGGVGTAFTKEPFMVVLTIDKAKIAGWTGRNTPTPKKTVAKKKA
;
A
#
# COMPACT_ATOMS: atom_id res chain seq x y z
N MET A 1 2.20 0.83 -49.19
CA MET A 1 2.86 0.36 -50.43
C MET A 1 4.35 0.57 -50.24
N ILE A 2 5.16 -0.48 -50.23
CA ILE A 2 6.60 -0.35 -49.99
C ILE A 2 7.25 -0.22 -51.36
N ALA A 3 7.49 1.01 -51.84
CA ALA A 3 8.11 1.16 -53.16
C ALA A 3 9.52 0.53 -53.17
N PHE A 4 9.62 -0.69 -53.69
CA PHE A 4 10.85 -1.50 -53.63
C PHE A 4 11.97 -1.01 -54.56
N LEU A 5 11.64 -0.16 -55.54
CA LEU A 5 12.57 0.35 -56.57
C LEU A 5 12.71 1.89 -56.58
N SER A 6 12.06 2.61 -55.67
CA SER A 6 12.19 4.07 -55.58
C SER A 6 13.29 4.47 -54.59
N CYS A 7 14.56 4.22 -54.93
CA CYS A 7 15.68 4.85 -54.24
C CYS A 7 16.13 6.07 -55.06
N ALA A 8 15.48 7.21 -54.83
CA ALA A 8 16.02 8.50 -55.23
C ALA A 8 16.62 9.19 -53.98
N VAL A 9 17.94 9.42 -54.08
CA VAL A 9 18.80 10.36 -53.33
C VAL A 9 19.15 10.03 -51.86
N ALA A 10 20.25 9.29 -51.69
CA ALA A 10 21.24 9.54 -50.63
C ALA A 10 22.64 9.21 -51.19
N GLN A 11 23.53 10.18 -51.15
CA GLN A 11 24.65 10.36 -52.09
C GLN A 11 25.92 9.53 -51.80
N ASP A 12 25.84 8.38 -51.12
CA ASP A 12 27.04 7.61 -50.72
C ASP A 12 26.86 6.08 -50.64
N LYS A 13 25.75 5.52 -51.14
CA LYS A 13 25.60 4.05 -51.27
C LYS A 13 25.62 3.63 -52.73
N PRO A 14 26.36 2.56 -53.09
CA PRO A 14 26.35 2.03 -54.45
C PRO A 14 24.91 1.70 -54.87
N GLU A 15 24.58 2.05 -56.11
CA GLU A 15 23.27 1.81 -56.70
C GLU A 15 22.96 0.31 -56.68
N LYS A 16 21.89 -0.09 -55.96
CA LYS A 16 21.47 -1.50 -55.89
C LYS A 16 20.97 -1.96 -57.26
N LYS A 17 21.46 -3.10 -57.75
CA LYS A 17 21.11 -3.63 -59.08
C LYS A 17 20.66 -5.09 -58.98
N PRO A 18 19.57 -5.48 -59.65
CA PRO A 18 19.19 -6.89 -59.72
C PRO A 18 20.30 -7.67 -60.44
N LYS A 19 20.56 -8.90 -60.02
CA LYS A 19 21.54 -9.80 -60.65
C LYS A 19 21.16 -10.12 -62.09
N ASP A 20 19.86 -10.24 -62.37
CA ASP A 20 19.31 -10.48 -63.70
C ASP A 20 17.85 -10.00 -63.79
N GLN A 21 17.24 -10.16 -64.97
CA GLN A 21 15.85 -9.80 -65.22
C GLN A 21 14.87 -10.63 -64.36
N ALA A 22 15.20 -11.89 -64.06
CA ALA A 22 14.32 -12.74 -63.25
C ALA A 22 14.28 -12.28 -61.78
N GLU A 23 15.40 -11.78 -61.23
CA GLU A 23 15.40 -11.13 -59.92
C GLU A 23 14.58 -9.83 -59.95
N TYR A 24 14.73 -9.01 -61.00
CA TYR A 24 13.94 -7.79 -61.17
C TYR A 24 12.44 -8.09 -61.19
N ASP A 25 12.02 -9.11 -61.93
CA ASP A 25 10.62 -9.54 -62.02
C ASP A 25 10.11 -10.04 -60.66
N LEU A 26 10.95 -10.76 -59.90
CA LEU A 26 10.61 -11.16 -58.53
C LEU A 26 10.41 -9.95 -57.61
N ILE A 27 11.36 -9.02 -57.59
CA ILE A 27 11.31 -7.79 -56.75
C ILE A 27 10.03 -7.00 -57.04
N THR A 28 9.74 -6.74 -58.32
CA THR A 28 8.57 -5.97 -58.74
C THR A 28 7.24 -6.70 -58.53
N SER A 29 7.26 -8.03 -58.35
CA SER A 29 6.05 -8.82 -58.11
C SER A 29 5.59 -8.82 -56.65
N ILE A 30 6.47 -8.50 -55.68
CA ILE A 30 6.17 -8.60 -54.24
C ILE A 30 4.97 -7.74 -53.84
N ASP A 31 4.94 -6.47 -54.25
CA ASP A 31 3.83 -5.56 -53.94
C ASP A 31 2.53 -5.92 -54.67
N LYS A 32 2.60 -6.72 -55.74
CA LYS A 32 1.44 -7.13 -56.55
C LYS A 32 0.71 -8.34 -55.96
N GLN A 33 1.29 -9.03 -54.96
CA GLN A 33 0.64 -10.19 -54.35
C GLN A 33 -0.54 -9.75 -53.49
N PRO A 34 -1.76 -10.29 -53.72
CA PRO A 34 -2.96 -9.80 -53.06
C PRO A 34 -3.04 -10.23 -51.59
N THR A 35 -2.47 -11.39 -51.23
CA THR A 35 -2.46 -11.87 -49.85
C THR A 35 -1.06 -11.88 -49.24
N PRO A 36 -0.93 -11.72 -47.89
CA PRO A 36 0.35 -11.89 -47.20
C PRO A 36 0.98 -13.28 -47.41
N ALA A 37 0.17 -14.33 -47.55
CA ALA A 37 0.66 -15.69 -47.77
C ALA A 37 1.34 -15.85 -49.14
N GLU A 38 0.75 -15.30 -50.20
CA GLU A 38 1.37 -15.30 -51.53
C GLU A 38 2.62 -14.42 -51.55
N ARG A 39 2.59 -13.27 -50.86
CA ARG A 39 3.78 -12.43 -50.71
C ARG A 39 4.91 -13.20 -50.03
N LEU A 40 4.63 -13.93 -48.97
CA LEU A 40 5.61 -14.76 -48.28
C LEU A 40 6.21 -15.82 -49.21
N ALA A 41 5.38 -16.55 -49.96
CA ALA A 41 5.87 -17.55 -50.92
C ALA A 41 6.79 -16.94 -51.98
N ARG A 42 6.49 -15.72 -52.46
CA ARG A 42 7.38 -14.98 -53.38
C ARG A 42 8.68 -14.56 -52.72
N LEU A 43 8.64 -14.08 -51.48
CA LEU A 43 9.84 -13.71 -50.73
C LEU A 43 10.75 -14.92 -50.48
N GLU A 44 10.18 -16.07 -50.14
CA GLU A 44 10.90 -17.34 -49.97
C GLU A 44 11.55 -17.80 -51.28
N LYS A 45 10.83 -17.71 -52.40
CA LYS A 45 11.43 -17.96 -53.72
C LYS A 45 12.59 -17.01 -53.99
N TRP A 46 12.42 -15.71 -53.76
CA TRP A 46 13.48 -14.73 -53.97
C TRP A 46 14.69 -15.00 -53.08
N SER A 47 14.48 -15.34 -51.80
CA SER A 47 15.58 -15.67 -50.88
C SER A 47 16.33 -16.95 -51.28
N LYS A 48 15.62 -17.95 -51.80
CA LYS A 48 16.21 -19.21 -52.25
C LYS A 48 17.02 -19.04 -53.53
N ASP A 49 16.46 -18.35 -54.52
CA ASP A 49 17.07 -18.22 -55.84
C ASP A 49 18.19 -17.16 -55.86
N TYR A 50 18.08 -16.13 -55.00
CA TYR A 50 19.02 -15.01 -54.92
C TYR A 50 19.48 -14.76 -53.47
N PRO A 51 20.21 -15.69 -52.83
CA PRO A 51 20.66 -15.54 -51.45
C PRO A 51 21.58 -14.33 -51.26
N ALA A 52 22.43 -14.02 -52.25
CA ALA A 52 23.37 -12.90 -52.25
C ALA A 52 22.84 -11.66 -53.01
N SER A 53 21.54 -11.38 -52.92
CA SER A 53 20.89 -10.21 -53.52
C SER A 53 21.43 -8.90 -52.94
N ASP A 54 21.65 -7.90 -53.79
CA ASP A 54 22.04 -6.54 -53.36
C ASP A 54 20.86 -5.80 -52.68
N PHE A 55 19.66 -6.36 -52.74
CA PHE A 55 18.44 -5.89 -52.08
C PHE A 55 18.04 -6.75 -50.87
N ALA A 56 18.97 -7.51 -50.28
CA ALA A 56 18.67 -8.38 -49.14
C ALA A 56 18.03 -7.63 -47.94
N ASP A 57 18.43 -6.37 -47.69
CA ASP A 57 17.83 -5.51 -46.67
C ASP A 57 16.38 -5.13 -46.98
N VAL A 58 16.10 -4.84 -48.25
CA VAL A 58 14.75 -4.56 -48.75
C VAL A 58 13.87 -5.81 -48.62
N ARG A 59 14.42 -6.98 -48.93
CA ARG A 59 13.76 -8.28 -48.73
C ARG A 59 13.45 -8.54 -47.26
N LEU A 60 14.38 -8.27 -46.34
CA LEU A 60 14.14 -8.41 -44.88
C LEU A 60 13.00 -7.52 -44.41
N LYS A 61 12.94 -6.27 -44.86
CA LYS A 61 11.82 -5.36 -44.54
C LYS A 61 10.49 -5.89 -45.08
N ALA A 62 10.47 -6.46 -46.28
CA ALA A 62 9.28 -7.10 -46.84
C ALA A 62 8.84 -8.33 -46.04
N TYR A 63 9.77 -9.18 -45.60
CA TYR A 63 9.50 -10.29 -44.69
C TYR A 63 8.88 -9.80 -43.39
N LEU A 64 9.48 -8.79 -42.75
CA LEU A 64 8.99 -8.24 -41.50
C LEU A 64 7.52 -7.80 -41.62
N ILE A 65 7.21 -6.97 -42.60
CA ILE A 65 5.86 -6.44 -42.81
C ILE A 65 4.87 -7.57 -43.14
N THR A 66 5.31 -8.56 -43.91
CA THR A 66 4.49 -9.74 -44.22
C THR A 66 4.19 -10.56 -42.96
N TYR A 67 5.19 -10.82 -42.12
CA TYR A 67 5.01 -11.53 -40.86
C TYR A 67 4.11 -10.77 -39.88
N GLN A 68 4.23 -9.44 -39.80
CA GLN A 68 3.32 -8.61 -39.01
C GLN A 68 1.87 -8.75 -39.49
N GLN A 69 1.62 -8.68 -40.81
CA GLN A 69 0.28 -8.86 -41.39
C GLN A 69 -0.30 -10.26 -41.19
N MET A 70 0.57 -11.26 -41.04
CA MET A 70 0.18 -12.65 -40.77
C MET A 70 0.08 -12.96 -39.26
N ASN A 71 0.30 -11.99 -38.37
CA ASN A 71 0.41 -12.20 -36.93
C ASN A 71 1.48 -13.25 -36.53
N ARG A 72 2.53 -13.40 -37.36
CA ARG A 72 3.68 -14.27 -37.10
C ARG A 72 4.70 -13.56 -36.21
N THR A 73 4.31 -13.31 -34.96
CA THR A 73 5.03 -12.45 -33.99
C THR A 73 6.50 -12.84 -33.82
N LYS A 74 6.80 -14.13 -33.67
CA LYS A 74 8.18 -14.60 -33.45
C LYS A 74 9.05 -14.40 -34.69
N ASP A 75 8.51 -14.67 -35.89
CA ASP A 75 9.24 -14.49 -37.14
C ASP A 75 9.53 -13.00 -37.42
N ALA A 76 8.54 -12.14 -37.16
CA ALA A 76 8.72 -10.70 -37.23
C ALA A 76 9.78 -10.19 -36.23
N PHE A 77 9.76 -10.66 -34.97
CA PHE A 77 10.76 -10.30 -33.97
C PHE A 77 12.18 -10.72 -34.39
N SER A 78 12.34 -11.95 -34.88
CA SER A 78 13.62 -12.46 -35.38
C SER A 78 14.10 -11.67 -36.62
N THR A 79 13.19 -11.36 -37.54
CA THR A 79 13.51 -10.58 -38.74
C THR A 79 13.94 -9.16 -38.38
N ALA A 80 13.25 -8.51 -37.45
CA ALA A 80 13.63 -7.20 -36.93
C ALA A 80 15.01 -7.24 -36.27
N THR A 81 15.31 -8.29 -35.51
CA THR A 81 16.65 -8.49 -34.91
C THR A 81 17.74 -8.60 -35.98
N GLU A 82 17.47 -9.29 -37.09
CA GLU A 82 18.40 -9.38 -38.22
C GLU A 82 18.60 -8.02 -38.90
N MET A 83 17.53 -7.25 -39.11
CA MET A 83 17.61 -5.91 -39.71
C MET A 83 18.54 -4.97 -38.93
N LEU A 84 18.57 -5.07 -37.59
CA LEU A 84 19.43 -4.23 -36.75
C LEU A 84 20.93 -4.51 -36.92
N LYS A 85 21.33 -5.64 -37.52
CA LYS A 85 22.74 -5.88 -37.86
C LYS A 85 23.21 -4.98 -39.01
N GLY A 86 22.30 -4.62 -39.93
CA GLY A 86 22.58 -3.76 -41.07
C GLY A 86 22.32 -2.27 -40.82
N ASP A 87 21.25 -1.94 -40.09
CA ASP A 87 20.95 -0.58 -39.61
C ASP A 87 20.50 -0.64 -38.14
N PRO A 88 21.40 -0.42 -37.18
CA PRO A 88 21.06 -0.38 -35.75
C PRO A 88 20.02 0.68 -35.39
N ASN A 89 19.84 1.69 -36.26
CA ASN A 89 18.91 2.79 -36.07
C ASN A 89 17.62 2.61 -36.90
N ASP A 90 17.31 1.41 -37.40
CA ASP A 90 16.07 1.15 -38.13
C ASP A 90 14.85 1.24 -37.18
N VAL A 91 14.02 2.25 -37.42
CA VAL A 91 12.86 2.58 -36.57
C VAL A 91 11.85 1.44 -36.54
N LEU A 92 11.60 0.78 -37.69
CA LEU A 92 10.61 -0.29 -37.79
C LEU A 92 11.09 -1.54 -37.03
N ALA A 93 12.37 -1.88 -37.14
CA ALA A 93 12.94 -3.02 -36.44
C ALA A 93 12.92 -2.82 -34.92
N LEU A 94 13.43 -1.67 -34.42
CA LEU A 94 13.44 -1.37 -32.99
C LEU A 94 12.02 -1.34 -32.40
N THR A 95 11.09 -0.63 -33.04
CA THR A 95 9.69 -0.56 -32.57
C THR A 95 9.02 -1.94 -32.55
N THR A 96 9.33 -2.82 -33.52
CA THR A 96 8.79 -4.18 -33.55
C THR A 96 9.28 -5.02 -32.38
N ILE A 97 10.59 -5.00 -32.10
CA ILE A 97 11.17 -5.75 -30.97
C ILE A 97 10.53 -5.32 -29.65
N LEU A 98 10.47 -4.01 -29.40
CA LEU A 98 9.87 -3.46 -28.18
C LEU A 98 8.37 -3.79 -28.05
N SER A 99 7.64 -3.85 -29.15
CA SER A 99 6.20 -4.15 -29.14
C SER A 99 5.91 -5.63 -28.91
N TYR A 100 6.70 -6.51 -29.53
CA TYR A 100 6.39 -7.93 -29.59
C TYR A 100 6.90 -8.72 -28.40
N ILE A 101 7.85 -8.19 -27.62
CA ILE A 101 8.31 -8.85 -26.39
C ILE A 101 7.16 -9.10 -25.39
N TYR A 102 6.14 -8.24 -25.36
CA TYR A 102 4.96 -8.40 -24.50
C TYR A 102 4.06 -9.58 -24.88
N ALA A 103 4.13 -10.04 -26.13
CA ALA A 103 3.31 -11.15 -26.63
C ALA A 103 3.91 -12.52 -26.32
N PHE A 104 5.17 -12.58 -25.88
CA PHE A 104 5.83 -13.83 -25.51
C PHE A 104 5.47 -14.21 -24.07
N ASN A 105 4.89 -15.40 -23.89
CA ASN A 105 4.47 -15.87 -22.58
C ASN A 105 4.77 -17.37 -22.39
N PRO A 106 5.83 -17.73 -21.65
CA PRO A 106 6.88 -16.84 -21.14
C PRO A 106 7.85 -16.39 -22.25
N PRO A 107 8.49 -15.21 -22.12
CA PRO A 107 9.61 -14.85 -22.99
C PRO A 107 10.85 -15.68 -22.66
N SER A 108 11.65 -16.03 -23.68
CA SER A 108 12.94 -16.68 -23.45
C SER A 108 14.00 -15.68 -22.96
N ALA A 109 15.07 -16.16 -22.31
CA ALA A 109 16.18 -15.30 -21.89
C ALA A 109 16.79 -14.52 -23.07
N GLN A 110 16.97 -15.18 -24.22
CA GLN A 110 17.51 -14.55 -25.43
C GLN A 110 16.58 -13.46 -25.99
N ASP A 111 15.26 -13.65 -25.93
CA ASP A 111 14.31 -12.63 -26.35
C ASP A 111 14.39 -11.39 -25.46
N LEU A 112 14.50 -11.60 -24.14
CA LEU A 112 14.67 -10.53 -23.16
C LEU A 112 15.99 -9.79 -23.38
N ASP A 113 17.10 -10.50 -23.61
CA ASP A 113 18.41 -9.89 -23.90
C ASP A 113 18.38 -9.05 -25.18
N THR A 114 17.70 -9.55 -26.21
CA THR A 114 17.54 -8.84 -27.49
C THR A 114 16.72 -7.56 -27.30
N ALA A 115 15.58 -7.67 -26.59
CA ALA A 115 14.72 -6.54 -26.34
C ALA A 115 15.38 -5.50 -25.41
N GLU A 116 16.18 -5.91 -24.43
CA GLU A 116 16.92 -5.01 -23.54
C GLU A 116 17.94 -4.18 -24.32
N LYS A 117 18.71 -4.83 -25.21
CA LYS A 117 19.67 -4.14 -26.09
C LYS A 117 18.95 -3.14 -26.98
N ALA A 118 17.82 -3.51 -27.57
CA ALA A 118 17.02 -2.60 -28.40
C ALA A 118 16.46 -1.42 -27.59
N CYS A 119 15.97 -1.65 -26.36
CA CYS A 119 15.48 -0.57 -25.48
C CYS A 119 16.61 0.40 -25.11
N THR A 120 17.76 -0.14 -24.67
CA THR A 120 18.92 0.65 -24.27
C THR A 120 19.46 1.47 -25.44
N HIS A 121 19.56 0.84 -26.61
CA HIS A 121 19.95 1.52 -27.85
C HIS A 121 18.98 2.64 -28.21
N MET A 122 17.67 2.38 -28.14
CA MET A 122 16.66 3.38 -28.43
C MET A 122 16.74 4.57 -27.49
N ILE A 123 16.82 4.34 -26.17
CA ILE A 123 16.91 5.40 -25.15
C ILE A 123 18.15 6.28 -25.38
N GLY A 124 19.29 5.68 -25.75
CA GLY A 124 20.55 6.38 -25.96
C GLY A 124 20.72 7.09 -27.31
N ASN A 125 19.90 6.76 -28.32
CA ASN A 125 20.16 7.16 -29.71
C ASN A 125 18.93 7.77 -30.43
N LEU A 126 17.96 8.33 -29.70
CA LEU A 126 16.72 8.88 -30.27
C LEU A 126 16.96 9.88 -31.41
N ASP A 127 17.94 10.77 -31.30
CA ASP A 127 18.22 11.75 -32.35
C ASP A 127 18.74 11.13 -33.64
N ALA A 128 19.52 10.05 -33.54
CA ALA A 128 20.01 9.32 -34.70
C ALA A 128 18.92 8.43 -35.32
N ILE A 129 18.07 7.82 -34.48
CA ILE A 129 16.94 6.97 -34.91
C ILE A 129 15.86 7.80 -35.60
N TYR A 130 15.56 8.98 -35.07
CA TYR A 130 14.56 9.91 -35.59
C TYR A 130 15.19 11.10 -36.31
N ALA A 131 16.37 10.93 -36.92
CA ALA A 131 16.98 11.96 -37.74
C ALA A 131 16.05 12.37 -38.91
N PRO A 132 16.07 13.63 -39.38
CA PRO A 132 15.16 14.10 -40.43
C PRO A 132 15.19 13.28 -41.73
N ASN A 133 16.35 12.73 -42.08
CA ASN A 133 16.54 11.87 -43.26
C ASN A 133 15.95 10.46 -43.11
N LYS A 134 15.57 10.04 -41.89
CA LYS A 134 14.86 8.78 -41.62
C LYS A 134 13.34 8.93 -41.57
N LYS A 135 12.84 10.16 -41.70
CA LYS A 135 11.41 10.47 -41.65
C LYS A 135 10.65 9.80 -42.81
N PRO A 136 9.58 9.04 -42.52
CA PRO A 136 8.65 8.55 -43.54
C PRO A 136 8.02 9.69 -44.37
N ALA A 137 7.72 9.40 -45.65
CA ALA A 137 7.14 10.40 -46.57
C ALA A 137 5.72 10.84 -46.16
N ASP A 138 4.98 9.97 -45.48
CA ASP A 138 3.62 10.19 -44.99
C ASP A 138 3.54 10.98 -43.66
N LYS A 139 4.68 11.34 -43.07
CA LYS A 139 4.75 12.12 -41.82
C LYS A 139 5.27 13.53 -42.08
N SER A 140 4.66 14.52 -41.44
CA SER A 140 5.22 15.88 -41.39
C SER A 140 6.49 15.93 -40.51
N PRO A 141 7.39 16.91 -40.69
CA PRO A 141 8.54 17.10 -39.80
C PRO A 141 8.13 17.22 -38.33
N ASP A 142 7.09 17.99 -38.03
CA ASP A 142 6.60 18.17 -36.66
C ASP A 142 6.05 16.88 -36.05
N GLN A 143 5.34 16.07 -36.85
CA GLN A 143 4.85 14.76 -36.39
C GLN A 143 6.01 13.81 -36.10
N TRP A 144 7.10 13.89 -36.86
CA TRP A 144 8.27 13.04 -36.69
C TRP A 144 9.06 13.37 -35.43
N GLU A 145 9.33 14.65 -35.21
CA GLU A 145 10.05 15.10 -34.01
C GLU A 145 9.26 14.81 -32.73
N LYS A 146 7.92 14.94 -32.78
CA LYS A 146 7.04 14.64 -31.64
C LYS A 146 7.01 13.16 -31.23
N LEU A 147 7.50 12.23 -32.06
CA LEU A 147 7.57 10.81 -31.68
C LEU A 147 8.73 10.49 -30.73
N LYS A 148 9.79 11.32 -30.69
CA LYS A 148 10.98 11.02 -29.88
C LYS A 148 10.65 10.86 -28.38
N PRO A 149 9.89 11.76 -27.73
CA PRO A 149 9.52 11.61 -26.32
C PRO A 149 8.65 10.38 -26.06
N ASP A 150 7.66 10.12 -26.92
CA ASP A 150 6.76 8.96 -26.80
C ASP A 150 7.54 7.64 -26.88
N MET A 151 8.53 7.59 -27.77
CA MET A 151 9.38 6.41 -27.97
C MET A 151 10.38 6.23 -26.84
N LYS A 152 10.84 7.33 -26.22
CA LYS A 152 11.61 7.27 -24.96
C LYS A 152 10.78 6.63 -23.85
N VAL A 153 9.54 7.10 -23.66
CA VAL A 153 8.61 6.55 -22.66
C VAL A 153 8.36 5.07 -22.93
N PHE A 154 8.12 4.71 -24.19
CA PHE A 154 7.87 3.33 -24.58
C PHE A 154 9.07 2.41 -24.27
N ALA A 155 10.27 2.79 -24.70
CA ALA A 155 11.48 2.03 -24.40
C ALA A 155 11.76 1.93 -22.90
N GLN A 156 11.56 3.02 -22.16
CA GLN A 156 11.72 3.06 -20.69
C GLN A 156 10.74 2.12 -19.98
N ARG A 157 9.48 2.07 -20.43
CA ARG A 157 8.49 1.11 -19.93
C ARG A 157 8.91 -0.33 -20.26
N THR A 158 9.35 -0.58 -21.49
CA THR A 158 9.68 -1.93 -21.96
C THR A 158 10.88 -2.50 -21.22
N ILE A 159 11.93 -1.73 -20.96
CA ILE A 159 13.07 -2.20 -20.16
C ILE A 159 12.67 -2.53 -18.71
N GLY A 160 11.75 -1.76 -18.11
CA GLY A 160 11.17 -2.09 -16.81
C GLY A 160 10.38 -3.41 -16.82
N TYR A 161 9.58 -3.65 -17.86
CA TYR A 161 8.88 -4.94 -18.05
C TYR A 161 9.86 -6.10 -18.24
N ILE A 162 10.95 -5.91 -18.97
CA ILE A 162 11.97 -6.95 -19.18
C ILE A 162 12.58 -7.39 -17.84
N TYR A 163 12.95 -6.43 -16.99
CA TYR A 163 13.46 -6.76 -15.65
C TYR A 163 12.41 -7.41 -14.76
N LEU A 164 11.14 -6.99 -14.86
CA LEU A 164 10.03 -7.66 -14.19
C LEU A 164 9.91 -9.13 -14.65
N ALA A 165 9.97 -9.40 -15.95
CA ALA A 165 9.90 -10.75 -16.50
C ALA A 165 11.09 -11.63 -16.05
N ARG A 166 12.27 -11.03 -15.84
CA ARG A 166 13.44 -11.69 -15.26
C ARG A 166 13.36 -11.87 -13.74
N LYS A 167 12.35 -11.31 -13.07
CA LYS A 167 12.23 -11.20 -11.61
C LYS A 167 13.38 -10.41 -10.97
N ASP A 168 14.02 -9.53 -11.74
CA ASP A 168 15.01 -8.60 -11.23
C ASP A 168 14.30 -7.38 -10.65
N ASN A 169 13.84 -7.52 -9.42
CA ASN A 169 12.94 -6.53 -8.81
C ASN A 169 13.62 -5.17 -8.61
N GLU A 170 14.92 -5.12 -8.34
CA GLU A 170 15.61 -3.85 -8.11
C GLU A 170 15.73 -3.04 -9.41
N ARG A 171 16.17 -3.67 -10.50
CA ARG A 171 16.24 -2.99 -11.80
C ARG A 171 14.85 -2.70 -12.36
N ALA A 172 13.88 -3.59 -12.15
CA ALA A 172 12.50 -3.34 -12.54
C ALA A 172 11.92 -2.13 -11.80
N GLU A 173 12.13 -2.01 -10.49
CA GLU A 173 11.68 -0.86 -9.70
C GLU A 173 12.26 0.43 -10.27
N ALA A 174 13.58 0.48 -10.45
CA ALA A 174 14.26 1.67 -10.95
C ALA A 174 13.73 2.12 -12.33
N GLU A 175 13.63 1.20 -13.29
CA GLU A 175 13.23 1.53 -14.65
C GLU A 175 11.71 1.83 -14.78
N LEU A 176 10.86 1.17 -14.00
CA LEU A 176 9.42 1.47 -13.96
C LEU A 176 9.14 2.80 -13.27
N THR A 177 9.90 3.16 -12.22
CA THR A 177 9.83 4.51 -11.62
C THR A 177 10.21 5.58 -12.63
N LYS A 178 11.32 5.41 -13.38
CA LYS A 178 11.68 6.32 -14.48
C LYS A 178 10.59 6.42 -15.53
N ALA A 179 9.93 5.31 -15.89
CA ALA A 179 8.82 5.32 -16.84
C ALA A 179 7.65 6.21 -16.35
N LEU A 180 7.32 6.16 -15.05
CA LEU A 180 6.30 7.03 -14.44
C LEU A 180 6.73 8.49 -14.29
N GLN A 181 8.04 8.76 -14.14
CA GLN A 181 8.58 10.13 -14.18
C GLN A 181 8.46 10.75 -15.57
N LEU A 182 8.67 9.97 -16.63
CA LEU A 182 8.52 10.43 -18.01
C LEU A 182 7.05 10.57 -18.42
N ASP A 183 6.21 9.62 -18.02
CA ASP A 183 4.76 9.65 -18.29
C ASP A 183 3.95 9.15 -17.08
N PRO A 184 3.25 10.04 -16.35
CA PRO A 184 2.46 9.69 -15.17
C PRO A 184 1.14 8.97 -15.49
N ASN A 185 0.77 8.84 -16.76
CA ASN A 185 -0.51 8.29 -17.23
C ASN A 185 -0.43 6.78 -17.52
N GLN A 186 0.41 6.05 -16.79
CA GLN A 186 0.65 4.62 -17.03
C GLN A 186 0.13 3.74 -15.88
N GLY A 187 -1.19 3.50 -15.85
CA GLY A 187 -1.84 2.70 -14.81
C GLY A 187 -1.30 1.27 -14.70
N GLN A 188 -0.98 0.64 -15.85
CA GLN A 188 -0.37 -0.69 -15.88
C GLN A 188 1.05 -0.71 -15.26
N VAL A 189 1.84 0.34 -15.47
CA VAL A 189 3.19 0.48 -14.88
C VAL A 189 3.09 0.61 -13.37
N SER A 190 2.07 1.32 -12.86
CA SER A 190 1.81 1.38 -11.42
C SER A 190 1.48 0.00 -10.85
N ALA A 191 0.67 -0.81 -11.53
CA ALA A 191 0.38 -2.18 -11.07
C ALA A 191 1.63 -3.08 -11.07
N TRP A 192 2.49 -2.97 -12.09
CA TRP A 192 3.76 -3.68 -12.15
C TRP A 192 4.71 -3.26 -11.02
N LEU A 193 4.86 -1.96 -10.81
CA LEU A 193 5.71 -1.40 -9.76
C LEU A 193 5.23 -1.83 -8.37
N ALA A 194 3.91 -1.87 -8.14
CA ALA A 194 3.33 -2.38 -6.91
C ALA A 194 3.74 -3.82 -6.61
N GLY A 195 3.64 -4.71 -7.61
CA GLY A 195 4.05 -6.11 -7.48
C GLY A 195 5.56 -6.28 -7.30
N VAL A 196 6.37 -5.52 -8.05
CA VAL A 196 7.84 -5.54 -7.97
C VAL A 196 8.34 -5.08 -6.59
N VAL A 197 7.76 -4.01 -6.04
CA VAL A 197 8.12 -3.51 -4.71
C VAL A 197 7.64 -4.50 -3.64
N LEU A 198 6.43 -5.06 -3.76
CA LEU A 198 5.92 -6.07 -2.83
C LEU A 198 6.78 -7.35 -2.83
N ALA A 199 7.31 -7.76 -3.99
CA ALA A 199 8.19 -8.92 -4.08
C ALA A 199 9.51 -8.76 -3.30
N GLN A 200 9.89 -7.52 -2.96
CA GLN A 200 11.07 -7.22 -2.14
C GLN A 200 10.77 -7.20 -0.64
N ASN A 201 9.51 -7.40 -0.21
CA ASN A 201 9.08 -7.21 1.19
C ASN A 201 9.88 -8.02 2.21
N LYS A 202 10.37 -9.20 1.84
CA LYS A 202 11.16 -10.06 2.73
C LYS A 202 12.49 -9.41 3.14
N THR A 203 13.12 -8.66 2.25
CA THR A 203 14.43 -8.02 2.48
C THR A 203 14.33 -6.51 2.70
N LYS A 204 13.23 -5.88 2.26
CA LYS A 204 12.97 -4.44 2.34
C LYS A 204 11.54 -4.16 2.82
N PRO A 205 11.17 -4.58 4.05
CA PRO A 205 9.81 -4.41 4.58
C PRO A 205 9.35 -2.95 4.66
N GLU A 206 10.30 -2.01 4.82
CA GLU A 206 10.03 -0.58 4.81
C GLU A 206 9.44 -0.07 3.49
N LYS A 207 9.63 -0.81 2.40
CA LYS A 207 9.08 -0.46 1.08
C LYS A 207 7.62 -0.91 0.89
N GLN A 208 7.06 -1.71 1.79
CA GLN A 208 5.70 -2.23 1.64
C GLN A 208 4.67 -1.09 1.48
N GLN A 209 4.85 0.03 2.17
CA GLN A 209 4.01 1.22 2.01
C GLN A 209 4.00 1.78 0.57
N PHE A 210 5.13 1.74 -0.13
CA PHE A 210 5.22 2.20 -1.52
C PHE A 210 4.54 1.21 -2.48
N ALA A 211 4.59 -0.10 -2.18
CA ALA A 211 3.78 -1.07 -2.90
C ALA A 211 2.28 -0.79 -2.75
N LEU A 212 1.82 -0.52 -1.52
CA LEU A 212 0.43 -0.15 -1.25
C LEU A 212 0.03 1.13 -2.00
N PHE A 213 0.91 2.15 -2.05
CA PHE A 213 0.68 3.35 -2.86
C PHE A 213 0.47 3.02 -4.34
N HIS A 214 1.33 2.20 -4.94
CA HIS A 214 1.21 1.87 -6.36
C HIS A 214 0.01 0.99 -6.68
N TYR A 215 -0.40 0.10 -5.75
CA TYR A 215 -1.69 -0.59 -5.86
C TYR A 215 -2.86 0.39 -5.78
N ALA A 216 -2.81 1.37 -4.88
CA ALA A 216 -3.80 2.43 -4.81
C ALA A 216 -3.86 3.24 -6.10
N ARG A 217 -2.71 3.62 -6.67
CA ARG A 217 -2.62 4.32 -7.97
C ARG A 217 -3.28 3.51 -9.08
N ALA A 218 -2.95 2.23 -9.17
CA ALA A 218 -3.52 1.34 -10.19
C ALA A 218 -5.02 1.10 -10.02
N ALA A 219 -5.54 1.12 -8.78
CA ALA A 219 -6.96 0.99 -8.48
C ALA A 219 -7.76 2.28 -8.73
N SER A 220 -7.23 3.45 -8.33
CA SER A 220 -8.00 4.69 -8.26
C SER A 220 -7.82 5.63 -9.46
N TYR A 221 -6.76 5.47 -10.26
CA TYR A 221 -6.54 6.30 -11.44
C TYR A 221 -7.47 5.93 -12.60
N GLU A 222 -8.14 6.93 -13.15
CA GLU A 222 -9.18 6.78 -14.18
C GLU A 222 -8.90 7.60 -15.44
N GLY A 223 -7.72 8.23 -15.52
CA GLY A 223 -7.31 9.02 -16.68
C GLY A 223 -6.82 8.17 -17.86
N PRO A 224 -6.24 8.82 -18.89
CA PRO A 224 -5.62 8.13 -20.03
C PRO A 224 -4.64 7.05 -19.57
N GLY A 225 -4.66 5.87 -20.20
CA GLY A 225 -3.77 4.76 -19.82
C GLY A 225 -4.08 4.11 -18.46
N SER A 226 -5.25 4.39 -17.87
CA SER A 226 -5.78 3.61 -16.76
C SER A 226 -6.07 2.16 -17.17
N LEU A 227 -6.01 1.26 -16.19
CA LEU A 227 -6.38 -0.15 -16.39
C LEU A 227 -7.89 -0.28 -16.65
N PRO A 228 -8.37 -1.37 -17.29
CA PRO A 228 -9.80 -1.65 -17.38
C PRO A 228 -10.48 -1.67 -16.01
N ALA A 229 -11.75 -1.25 -15.94
CA ALA A 229 -12.46 -1.10 -14.67
C ALA A 229 -12.50 -2.39 -13.83
N ALA A 230 -12.67 -3.55 -14.48
CA ALA A 230 -12.64 -4.84 -13.80
C ALA A 230 -11.28 -5.12 -13.12
N ASN A 231 -10.17 -4.81 -13.80
CA ASN A 231 -8.83 -4.95 -13.24
C ASN A 231 -8.61 -3.99 -12.07
N ARG A 232 -9.07 -2.74 -12.19
CA ARG A 232 -9.00 -1.76 -11.09
C ARG A 232 -9.73 -2.25 -9.84
N GLN A 233 -10.94 -2.81 -10.02
CA GLN A 233 -11.73 -3.37 -8.91
C GLN A 233 -11.03 -4.56 -8.23
N GLN A 234 -10.40 -5.45 -9.01
CA GLN A 234 -9.62 -6.57 -8.46
C GLN A 234 -8.42 -6.08 -7.65
N ILE A 235 -7.70 -5.08 -8.18
CA ILE A 235 -6.57 -4.47 -7.48
C ILE A 235 -7.04 -3.76 -6.21
N GLN A 236 -8.16 -3.04 -6.24
CA GLN A 236 -8.73 -2.41 -5.06
C GLN A 236 -9.08 -3.44 -3.98
N THR A 237 -9.69 -4.57 -4.37
CA THR A 237 -10.01 -5.65 -3.44
C THR A 237 -8.76 -6.23 -2.77
N PHE A 238 -7.69 -6.44 -3.56
CA PHE A 238 -6.40 -6.87 -3.02
C PHE A 238 -5.79 -5.83 -2.09
N LEU A 239 -5.77 -4.56 -2.52
CA LEU A 239 -5.24 -3.43 -1.74
C LEU A 239 -5.93 -3.31 -0.39
N THR A 240 -7.26 -3.36 -0.32
CA THR A 240 -7.99 -3.25 0.95
C THR A 240 -7.55 -4.31 1.94
N ARG A 241 -7.34 -5.55 1.48
CA ARG A 241 -6.84 -6.64 2.32
C ARG A 241 -5.39 -6.40 2.75
N ALA A 242 -4.52 -6.07 1.81
CA ALA A 242 -3.10 -5.84 2.07
C ALA A 242 -2.87 -4.64 3.00
N TYR A 243 -3.66 -3.59 2.85
CA TYR A 243 -3.65 -2.41 3.72
C TYR A 243 -4.07 -2.78 5.14
N LYS A 244 -5.19 -3.49 5.32
CA LYS A 244 -5.62 -3.96 6.66
C LYS A 244 -4.58 -4.86 7.32
N GLN A 245 -3.89 -5.70 6.55
CA GLN A 245 -2.81 -6.53 7.08
C GLN A 245 -1.59 -5.69 7.52
N TYR A 246 -1.28 -4.61 6.80
CA TYR A 246 -0.15 -3.75 7.09
C TYR A 246 -0.45 -2.75 8.23
N HIS A 247 -1.59 -2.04 8.17
CA HIS A 247 -2.02 -0.98 9.09
C HIS A 247 -2.77 -1.52 10.32
N GLY A 248 -3.53 -2.61 10.17
CA GLY A 248 -4.39 -3.17 11.21
C GLY A 248 -5.87 -2.75 11.13
N SER A 249 -6.20 -1.73 10.31
CA SER A 249 -7.56 -1.26 10.04
C SER A 249 -7.67 -0.70 8.61
N ASP A 250 -8.84 -0.21 8.19
CA ASP A 250 -9.03 0.59 6.97
C ASP A 250 -8.85 2.09 7.17
N ASP A 251 -8.52 2.54 8.38
CA ASP A 251 -8.31 3.96 8.66
C ASP A 251 -7.23 4.53 7.74
N GLY A 252 -7.55 5.59 7.00
CA GLY A 252 -6.62 6.23 6.08
C GLY A 252 -6.54 5.59 4.67
N LEU A 253 -7.20 4.45 4.42
CA LEU A 253 -7.23 3.84 3.09
C LEU A 253 -7.87 4.76 2.03
N ASP A 254 -8.94 5.48 2.37
CA ASP A 254 -9.56 6.45 1.45
C ASP A 254 -8.61 7.61 1.11
N LYS A 255 -7.85 8.08 2.09
CA LYS A 255 -6.82 9.11 1.89
C LYS A 255 -5.70 8.60 0.99
N LEU A 256 -5.29 7.34 1.17
CA LEU A 256 -4.32 6.68 0.28
C LEU A 256 -4.83 6.64 -1.16
N LEU A 257 -6.07 6.16 -1.37
CA LEU A 257 -6.71 6.08 -2.69
C LEU A 257 -6.82 7.46 -3.35
N ALA A 258 -7.23 8.48 -2.60
CA ALA A 258 -7.34 9.86 -3.09
C ALA A 258 -5.98 10.45 -3.47
N THR A 259 -4.96 10.25 -2.64
CA THR A 259 -3.59 10.72 -2.90
C THR A 259 -3.01 10.05 -4.14
N ALA A 260 -3.15 8.73 -4.24
CA ALA A 260 -2.63 7.98 -5.38
C ALA A 260 -3.45 8.24 -6.66
N LYS A 261 -4.71 8.65 -6.57
CA LYS A 261 -5.53 9.01 -7.76
C LYS A 261 -4.95 10.18 -8.54
N THR A 262 -4.25 11.10 -7.88
CA THR A 262 -3.69 12.31 -8.49
C THR A 262 -2.17 12.26 -8.66
N ASN A 263 -1.45 11.40 -7.92
CA ASN A 263 0.01 11.32 -7.96
C ASN A 263 0.47 9.98 -8.54
N ALA A 264 1.32 9.99 -9.57
CA ALA A 264 1.88 8.76 -10.15
C ALA A 264 2.97 8.10 -9.29
N LEU A 265 3.65 8.91 -8.47
CA LEU A 265 4.66 8.47 -7.50
C LEU A 265 4.26 8.94 -6.10
N PRO A 266 4.67 8.24 -5.03
CA PRO A 266 4.44 8.69 -3.67
C PRO A 266 5.05 10.08 -3.43
N PRO A 267 4.36 10.99 -2.72
CA PRO A 267 4.97 12.20 -2.19
C PRO A 267 6.24 11.90 -1.37
N ALA A 268 7.17 12.86 -1.27
CA ALA A 268 8.46 12.65 -0.60
C ALA A 268 8.33 12.33 0.90
N ASP A 269 7.28 12.84 1.54
CA ASP A 269 6.93 12.64 2.95
C ASP A 269 5.88 11.53 3.14
N PHE A 270 5.58 10.76 2.10
CA PHE A 270 4.57 9.71 2.14
C PHE A 270 4.95 8.63 3.16
N SER A 271 4.02 8.36 4.08
CA SER A 271 4.13 7.30 5.08
C SER A 271 2.77 6.67 5.36
N ILE A 272 2.77 5.34 5.55
CA ILE A 272 1.64 4.60 6.13
C ILE A 272 2.15 4.01 7.45
N LYS A 273 1.42 4.24 8.54
CA LYS A 273 1.75 3.59 9.82
C LYS A 273 1.48 2.09 9.73
N ASP A 274 2.44 1.28 10.15
CA ASP A 274 2.25 -0.15 10.29
C ASP A 274 1.62 -0.52 11.64
N ILE A 275 1.01 -1.70 11.70
CA ILE A 275 0.31 -2.21 12.88
C ILE A 275 1.21 -2.34 14.10
N ALA A 276 2.51 -2.64 13.94
CA ALA A 276 3.42 -2.74 15.08
C ALA A 276 3.74 -1.36 15.66
N THR A 277 3.90 -0.35 14.81
CA THR A 277 4.02 1.04 15.25
C THR A 277 2.76 1.52 15.96
N ILE A 278 1.57 1.27 15.40
CA ILE A 278 0.29 1.64 16.05
C ILE A 278 0.15 0.99 17.43
N LYS A 279 0.37 -0.33 17.52
CA LYS A 279 0.28 -1.05 18.80
C LYS A 279 1.27 -0.53 19.84
N ARG A 280 2.49 -0.20 19.42
CA ARG A 280 3.49 0.39 20.31
C ARG A 280 3.05 1.77 20.81
N GLU A 281 2.58 2.64 19.94
CA GLU A 281 2.05 3.96 20.33
C GLU A 281 0.85 3.83 21.29
N GLU A 282 -0.04 2.85 21.06
CA GLU A 282 -1.16 2.56 21.96
C GLU A 282 -0.70 2.12 23.34
N ILE A 283 0.27 1.19 23.41
CA ILE A 283 0.87 0.74 24.68
C ILE A 283 1.58 1.90 25.39
N GLU A 284 2.35 2.71 24.66
CA GLU A 284 3.02 3.89 25.22
C GLU A 284 2.00 4.89 25.78
N LYS A 285 0.89 5.12 25.06
CA LYS A 285 -0.19 5.99 25.51
C LYS A 285 -0.91 5.43 26.75
N GLU A 286 -1.17 4.12 26.79
CA GLU A 286 -1.74 3.47 27.96
C GLU A 286 -0.80 3.57 29.17
N ASN A 287 0.48 3.26 29.00
CA ASN A 287 1.49 3.39 30.05
C ASN A 287 1.62 4.83 30.54
N ALA A 288 1.60 5.82 29.64
CA ALA A 288 1.60 7.22 30.00
C ALA A 288 0.34 7.61 30.80
N ALA A 289 -0.83 7.09 30.42
CA ALA A 289 -2.08 7.30 31.15
C ALA A 289 -2.04 6.66 32.56
N ARG A 290 -1.48 5.44 32.68
CA ARG A 290 -1.28 4.77 33.97
C ARG A 290 -0.28 5.52 34.86
N ALA A 291 0.82 6.02 34.29
CA ALA A 291 1.80 6.83 35.01
C ALA A 291 1.22 8.18 35.48
N ALA A 292 0.34 8.80 34.67
CA ALA A 292 -0.33 10.04 35.03
C ALA A 292 -1.43 9.86 36.10
N ASN A 293 -1.99 8.65 36.23
CA ASN A 293 -2.99 8.34 37.26
C ASN A 293 -2.75 6.96 37.92
N PRO A 294 -1.73 6.85 38.80
CA PRO A 294 -1.36 5.58 39.42
C PRO A 294 -2.47 4.97 40.27
N MET A 295 -3.29 5.81 40.92
CA MET A 295 -4.41 5.36 41.75
C MET A 295 -5.49 4.67 40.91
N MET A 296 -5.86 5.28 39.78
CA MET A 296 -6.83 4.66 38.87
C MET A 296 -6.27 3.37 38.25
N ALA A 297 -4.98 3.35 37.89
CA ALA A 297 -4.34 2.15 37.39
C ALA A 297 -4.43 0.99 38.40
N LEU A 298 -4.13 1.25 39.68
CA LEU A 298 -4.26 0.24 40.76
C LEU A 298 -5.71 -0.24 40.92
N TRP A 299 -6.70 0.66 40.82
CA TRP A 299 -8.11 0.28 40.92
C TRP A 299 -8.57 -0.57 39.73
N THR A 300 -8.15 -0.22 38.51
CA THR A 300 -8.40 -1.01 37.30
C THR A 300 -7.75 -2.39 37.36
N ASP A 301 -6.51 -2.50 37.86
CA ASP A 301 -5.82 -3.77 38.04
C ASP A 301 -6.57 -4.67 39.04
N LEU A 302 -6.99 -4.11 40.19
CA LEU A 302 -7.77 -4.80 41.21
C LEU A 302 -9.12 -5.29 40.66
N LYS A 303 -9.85 -4.43 39.95
CA LYS A 303 -11.11 -4.80 39.30
C LYS A 303 -10.92 -5.93 38.30
N THR A 304 -9.94 -5.81 37.41
CA THR A 304 -9.61 -6.83 36.39
C THR A 304 -9.34 -8.18 37.03
N GLY A 305 -8.50 -8.22 38.07
CA GLY A 305 -8.18 -9.43 38.81
C GLY A 305 -9.42 -10.09 39.41
N LEU A 306 -10.28 -9.31 40.08
CA LEU A 306 -11.50 -9.81 40.72
C LEU A 306 -12.59 -10.24 39.73
N THR A 307 -12.72 -9.59 38.58
CA THR A 307 -13.73 -9.94 37.57
C THR A 307 -13.30 -11.04 36.61
N GLY A 308 -12.00 -11.34 36.54
CA GLY A 308 -11.45 -12.38 35.67
C GLY A 308 -11.93 -13.80 35.98
N GLU A 309 -11.53 -14.77 35.15
CA GLU A 309 -11.91 -16.19 35.29
C GLU A 309 -11.59 -16.72 36.70
N ASN A 310 -10.42 -16.39 37.22
CA ASN A 310 -9.93 -16.80 38.56
C ASN A 310 -10.17 -15.77 39.66
N GLY A 311 -11.20 -14.92 39.52
CA GLY A 311 -11.44 -13.80 40.43
C GLY A 311 -11.51 -14.14 41.92
N GLN A 312 -12.05 -15.31 42.28
CA GLN A 312 -12.10 -15.76 43.68
C GLN A 312 -10.70 -16.05 44.24
N ALA A 313 -9.84 -16.74 43.47
CA ALA A 313 -8.47 -17.00 43.87
C ALA A 313 -7.67 -15.70 44.00
N TYR A 314 -7.85 -14.77 43.04
CA TYR A 314 -7.25 -13.43 43.11
C TYR A 314 -7.69 -12.68 44.38
N PHE A 315 -8.98 -12.74 44.73
CA PHE A 315 -9.49 -12.16 45.97
C PHE A 315 -8.80 -12.76 47.19
N ASP A 316 -8.78 -14.09 47.29
CA ASP A 316 -8.22 -14.81 48.44
C ASP A 316 -6.70 -14.56 48.61
N GLU A 317 -5.96 -14.36 47.50
CA GLU A 317 -4.51 -14.16 47.54
C GLU A 317 -4.08 -12.69 47.71
N HIS A 318 -4.81 -11.73 47.14
CA HIS A 318 -4.34 -10.34 47.02
C HIS A 318 -5.23 -9.29 47.70
N VAL A 319 -6.47 -9.64 48.07
CA VAL A 319 -7.45 -8.65 48.55
C VAL A 319 -7.98 -9.01 49.93
N LYS A 320 -8.26 -10.28 50.18
CA LYS A 320 -8.74 -10.79 51.45
C LYS A 320 -7.66 -10.61 52.51
N ASP A 321 -8.05 -10.01 53.64
CA ASP A 321 -7.15 -9.75 54.78
C ASP A 321 -5.93 -8.86 54.44
N ALA A 322 -5.88 -8.29 53.23
CA ALA A 322 -4.82 -7.40 52.77
C ALA A 322 -5.24 -5.93 52.92
N ALA A 323 -4.34 -5.11 53.46
CA ALA A 323 -4.54 -3.67 53.55
C ALA A 323 -4.32 -3.02 52.16
N LEU A 324 -5.40 -2.52 51.57
CA LEU A 324 -5.35 -1.89 50.24
C LEU A 324 -4.63 -0.52 50.26
N PRO A 325 -4.02 -0.11 49.15
CA PRO A 325 -3.37 1.20 49.04
C PRO A 325 -4.39 2.34 49.12
N LYS A 326 -3.88 3.57 49.09
CA LYS A 326 -4.72 4.77 49.14
C LYS A 326 -5.56 4.92 47.87
N PHE A 327 -6.86 5.05 48.04
CA PHE A 327 -7.83 5.31 46.97
C PHE A 327 -8.65 6.57 47.25
N LYS A 328 -9.28 7.09 46.20
CA LYS A 328 -10.12 8.28 46.23
C LYS A 328 -11.41 8.00 45.48
N GLY A 329 -12.54 8.36 46.08
CA GLY A 329 -13.86 8.06 45.53
C GLY A 329 -14.90 9.10 45.91
N THR A 330 -15.99 9.12 45.16
CA THR A 330 -17.14 9.99 45.41
C THR A 330 -18.26 9.22 46.10
N ILE A 331 -18.94 9.83 47.07
CA ILE A 331 -20.01 9.19 47.84
C ILE A 331 -21.24 8.99 46.97
N VAL A 332 -21.63 7.74 46.73
CA VAL A 332 -22.89 7.36 46.09
C VAL A 332 -24.01 7.31 47.12
N SER A 333 -23.76 6.68 48.27
CA SER A 333 -24.71 6.59 49.38
C SER A 333 -24.03 6.36 50.74
N MET A 334 -24.80 6.51 51.82
CA MET A 334 -24.35 6.41 53.21
C MET A 334 -25.42 5.74 54.06
N THR A 335 -25.03 4.80 54.91
CA THR A 335 -25.97 4.04 55.75
C THR A 335 -25.48 3.95 57.21
N PRO A 336 -26.26 4.40 58.20
CA PRO A 336 -27.44 5.27 58.09
C PRO A 336 -27.10 6.65 57.51
N ALA A 337 -28.10 7.41 57.03
CA ALA A 337 -27.88 8.71 56.38
C ALA A 337 -27.22 9.78 57.27
N ILE A 338 -27.38 9.67 58.60
CA ILE A 338 -26.69 10.47 59.60
C ILE A 338 -25.93 9.50 60.51
N ARG A 339 -24.67 9.84 60.78
CA ARG A 339 -23.70 8.99 61.46
C ARG A 339 -23.49 7.64 60.76
N PRO A 340 -23.08 7.66 59.48
CA PRO A 340 -22.95 6.43 58.71
C PRO A 340 -21.91 5.50 59.30
N LYS A 341 -22.23 4.22 59.16
CA LYS A 341 -21.34 3.08 59.44
C LYS A 341 -20.88 2.42 58.14
N GLU A 342 -21.57 2.67 57.04
CA GLU A 342 -21.24 2.17 55.71
C GLU A 342 -21.31 3.31 54.69
N LEU A 343 -20.36 3.35 53.78
CA LEU A 343 -20.31 4.26 52.64
C LEU A 343 -20.26 3.44 51.35
N ILE A 344 -21.07 3.80 50.37
CA ILE A 344 -20.93 3.29 49.00
C ILE A 344 -20.27 4.38 48.17
N LEU A 345 -19.17 4.04 47.52
CA LEU A 345 -18.32 4.93 46.75
C LEU A 345 -18.33 4.56 45.27
N ALA A 346 -18.05 5.58 44.46
CA ALA A 346 -17.73 5.49 43.04
C ALA A 346 -16.28 5.95 42.85
N ILE A 347 -15.39 5.00 42.55
CA ILE A 347 -13.95 5.23 42.35
C ILE A 347 -13.64 5.35 40.85
N GLU A 348 -14.11 4.42 40.01
CA GLU A 348 -13.83 4.38 38.57
C GLU A 348 -14.64 5.41 37.79
N LYS A 349 -15.95 5.50 38.05
CA LYS A 349 -16.86 6.38 37.31
C LYS A 349 -17.88 7.01 38.26
N ALA A 350 -17.92 8.34 38.32
CA ALA A 350 -18.83 9.09 39.17
C ALA A 350 -20.28 8.58 39.07
N GLY A 351 -20.89 8.32 40.22
CA GLY A 351 -22.27 7.81 40.33
C GLY A 351 -22.44 6.31 40.07
N VAL A 352 -21.40 5.59 39.63
CA VAL A 352 -21.41 4.13 39.48
C VAL A 352 -20.71 3.51 40.68
N ALA A 353 -21.47 2.82 41.53
CA ALA A 353 -20.94 2.22 42.73
C ALA A 353 -20.03 1.02 42.42
N ASP A 354 -18.82 1.03 42.98
CA ASP A 354 -17.81 -0.02 42.80
C ASP A 354 -17.05 -0.38 44.09
N CYS A 355 -17.24 0.39 45.17
CA CYS A 355 -16.64 0.11 46.48
C CYS A 355 -17.62 0.37 47.63
N THR A 356 -17.70 -0.55 48.58
CA THR A 356 -18.38 -0.37 49.85
C THR A 356 -17.34 -0.33 50.97
N LEU A 357 -17.31 0.77 51.74
CA LEU A 357 -16.55 0.86 52.98
C LEU A 357 -17.47 0.61 54.17
N LYS A 358 -17.17 -0.42 54.96
CA LYS A 358 -17.78 -0.71 56.25
C LYS A 358 -16.83 -0.30 57.35
N LEU A 359 -17.28 0.56 58.25
CA LEU A 359 -16.46 0.96 59.39
C LEU A 359 -16.31 -0.20 60.37
N ASP A 360 -15.18 -0.27 61.05
CA ASP A 360 -14.94 -1.22 62.13
C ASP A 360 -16.07 -1.19 63.18
N GLU A 361 -16.27 -2.32 63.85
CA GLU A 361 -17.37 -2.47 64.80
C GLU A 361 -17.35 -1.37 65.88
N GLY A 362 -18.53 -0.79 66.16
CA GLY A 362 -18.68 0.31 67.10
C GLY A 362 -18.31 1.70 66.56
N GLN A 363 -17.74 1.80 65.36
CA GLN A 363 -17.41 3.08 64.74
C GLN A 363 -18.57 3.69 63.94
N SER A 364 -18.57 5.02 63.85
CA SER A 364 -19.46 5.82 62.98
C SER A 364 -18.76 7.13 62.63
N LEU A 365 -19.00 7.65 61.42
CA LEU A 365 -18.56 8.99 61.04
C LEU A 365 -19.51 10.05 61.63
N PRO A 366 -19.05 11.28 61.92
CA PRO A 366 -19.92 12.34 62.44
C PRO A 366 -20.84 12.93 61.34
N GLY A 367 -22.08 13.25 61.69
CA GLY A 367 -23.00 13.98 60.81
C GLY A 367 -23.32 13.26 59.50
N LYS A 368 -23.37 14.01 58.39
CA LYS A 368 -23.56 13.54 57.02
C LYS A 368 -22.76 14.39 56.04
N MET A 369 -22.50 13.88 54.85
CA MET A 369 -21.99 14.65 53.69
C MET A 369 -22.99 14.58 52.54
N GLU A 370 -22.79 15.40 51.51
CA GLU A 370 -23.64 15.35 50.32
C GLU A 370 -23.20 14.24 49.37
N LYS A 371 -24.14 13.65 48.62
CA LYS A 371 -23.80 12.70 47.55
C LYS A 371 -22.92 13.39 46.50
N GLY A 372 -21.98 12.66 45.93
CA GLY A 372 -20.95 13.18 45.02
C GLY A 372 -19.77 13.84 45.74
N SER A 373 -19.85 14.06 47.05
CA SER A 373 -18.69 14.56 47.81
C SER A 373 -17.56 13.54 47.77
N GLU A 374 -16.34 14.03 47.71
CA GLU A 374 -15.14 13.22 47.57
C GLU A 374 -14.53 12.90 48.93
N ILE A 375 -14.03 11.67 49.07
CA ILE A 375 -13.22 11.24 50.21
C ILE A 375 -12.01 10.43 49.72
N GLU A 376 -10.99 10.36 50.56
CA GLU A 376 -9.84 9.47 50.38
C GLU A 376 -9.82 8.45 51.51
N PHE A 377 -9.34 7.24 51.22
CA PHE A 377 -9.17 6.21 52.23
C PHE A 377 -7.93 5.36 51.95
N GLU A 378 -7.35 4.76 52.97
CA GLU A 378 -6.19 3.86 52.85
C GLU A 378 -6.30 2.69 53.83
N GLY A 379 -5.69 1.55 53.52
CA GLY A 379 -5.61 0.42 54.45
C GLY A 379 -6.94 -0.30 54.70
N GLY A 380 -7.95 -0.10 53.85
CA GLY A 380 -9.18 -0.90 53.89
C GLY A 380 -8.88 -2.37 53.58
N VAL A 381 -9.51 -3.28 54.32
CA VAL A 381 -9.28 -4.73 54.22
C VAL A 381 -10.43 -5.41 53.49
N GLY A 382 -10.12 -6.19 52.46
CA GLY A 382 -11.12 -6.89 51.65
C GLY A 382 -11.87 -7.96 52.42
N THR A 383 -13.20 -7.90 52.40
CA THR A 383 -14.08 -8.89 53.07
C THR A 383 -14.98 -9.66 52.11
N ALA A 384 -15.38 -9.04 51.00
CA ALA A 384 -16.15 -9.68 49.94
C ALA A 384 -16.01 -8.91 48.62
N PHE A 385 -16.41 -9.54 47.53
CA PHE A 385 -16.62 -8.87 46.25
C PHE A 385 -17.79 -9.51 45.47
N THR A 386 -18.38 -8.74 44.55
CA THR A 386 -19.31 -9.25 43.54
C THR A 386 -18.77 -8.91 42.15
N LYS A 387 -18.93 -9.84 41.20
CA LYS A 387 -18.46 -9.62 39.82
C LYS A 387 -19.37 -8.69 39.03
N GLU A 388 -20.69 -8.90 39.10
CA GLU A 388 -21.69 -8.13 38.35
C GLU A 388 -22.95 -7.88 39.20
N PRO A 389 -23.33 -6.60 39.46
CA PRO A 389 -22.49 -5.41 39.28
C PRO A 389 -21.21 -5.52 40.13
N PHE A 390 -20.11 -4.96 39.62
CA PHE A 390 -18.83 -5.00 40.32
C PHE A 390 -18.93 -4.23 41.64
N MET A 391 -18.53 -4.86 42.74
CA MET A 391 -18.45 -4.22 44.05
C MET A 391 -17.36 -4.89 44.88
N VAL A 392 -16.51 -4.09 45.52
CA VAL A 392 -15.57 -4.58 46.53
C VAL A 392 -15.99 -4.07 47.89
N VAL A 393 -16.12 -4.97 48.86
CA VAL A 393 -16.50 -4.64 50.24
C VAL A 393 -15.26 -4.64 51.11
N LEU A 394 -14.94 -3.48 51.67
CA LEU A 394 -13.80 -3.26 52.55
C LEU A 394 -14.28 -2.97 53.96
N THR A 395 -13.59 -3.53 54.95
CA THR A 395 -13.69 -3.08 56.34
C THR A 395 -12.56 -2.10 56.63
N ILE A 396 -12.83 -1.01 57.36
CA ILE A 396 -11.86 0.08 57.56
C ILE A 396 -12.06 0.82 58.89
N ASP A 397 -10.95 1.23 59.52
CA ASP A 397 -10.99 2.19 60.63
C ASP A 397 -11.35 3.58 60.09
N LYS A 398 -12.35 4.24 60.68
CA LYS A 398 -12.75 5.62 60.35
C LYS A 398 -11.58 6.61 60.36
N ALA A 399 -10.53 6.38 61.15
CA ALA A 399 -9.33 7.22 61.21
C ALA A 399 -8.51 7.17 59.91
N LYS A 400 -8.71 6.15 59.08
CA LYS A 400 -8.11 5.99 57.75
C LYS A 400 -8.91 6.62 56.62
N ILE A 401 -10.03 7.28 56.93
CA ILE A 401 -10.83 8.05 55.97
C ILE A 401 -10.49 9.53 56.12
N ALA A 402 -10.01 10.13 55.04
CA ALA A 402 -9.71 11.55 54.92
C ALA A 402 -10.75 12.27 54.04
N GLY A 403 -10.88 13.59 54.22
CA GLY A 403 -11.86 14.41 53.49
C GLY A 403 -13.28 14.43 54.09
N TRP A 404 -13.53 13.69 55.18
CA TRP A 404 -14.83 13.72 55.84
C TRP A 404 -15.07 15.03 56.60
N THR A 405 -16.12 15.77 56.24
CA THR A 405 -16.46 17.09 56.83
C THR A 405 -17.81 17.14 57.54
N GLY A 406 -18.54 16.02 57.58
CA GLY A 406 -19.82 15.92 58.28
C GLY A 406 -19.69 16.27 59.76
N ARG A 407 -20.63 17.07 60.29
CA ARG A 407 -20.65 17.45 61.70
C ARG A 407 -21.93 16.98 62.37
N ASN A 408 -21.81 16.50 63.60
CA ASN A 408 -22.98 16.24 64.44
C ASN A 408 -23.58 17.59 64.86
N THR A 409 -24.85 17.84 64.57
CA THR A 409 -25.58 18.92 65.22
C THR A 409 -25.68 18.64 66.73
N PRO A 410 -25.39 19.62 67.61
CA PRO A 410 -25.56 19.45 69.05
C PRO A 410 -27.01 19.02 69.33
N THR A 411 -27.19 17.91 70.03
CA THR A 411 -28.51 17.48 70.49
C THR A 411 -29.05 18.58 71.41
N PRO A 412 -30.25 19.14 71.19
CA PRO A 412 -30.85 20.08 72.14
C PRO A 412 -30.92 19.38 73.50
N LYS A 413 -30.27 19.94 74.53
CA LYS A 413 -30.40 19.44 75.91
C LYS A 413 -31.90 19.45 76.24
N LYS A 414 -32.50 18.28 76.42
CA LYS A 414 -33.84 18.17 77.01
C LYS A 414 -33.77 18.78 78.40
N THR A 415 -34.31 19.98 78.55
CA THR A 415 -34.62 20.57 79.86
C THR A 415 -35.64 19.67 80.53
N VAL A 416 -35.21 18.93 81.55
CA VAL A 416 -36.11 18.21 82.45
C VAL A 416 -36.90 19.25 83.22
N ALA A 417 -38.19 19.38 82.92
CA ALA A 417 -39.09 20.23 83.69
C ALA A 417 -39.25 19.65 85.10
N LYS A 418 -38.78 20.41 86.11
CA LYS A 418 -39.06 20.13 87.52
C LYS A 418 -40.57 20.24 87.75
N LYS A 419 -41.21 19.14 88.17
CA LYS A 419 -42.55 19.15 88.77
C LYS A 419 -42.53 20.07 90.00
N LYS A 420 -43.37 21.10 90.01
CA LYS A 420 -43.77 21.78 91.25
C LYS A 420 -44.99 21.05 91.84
N ALA A 421 -44.99 21.05 93.18
CA ALA A 421 -45.83 20.30 94.10
C ALA A 421 -47.33 20.47 93.89
#